data_AF-A0A939RGC9-F1
#
_entry.id   AF-A0A939RGC9-F1
#
_cell.length_a   1.000
_cell.length_b   1.000
_cell.length_c   1.000
_cell.angle_alpha   90.00
_cell.angle_beta   90.00
_cell.angle_gamma   90.00
#
_symmetry.space_group_name_H-M   'P 1'
#
loop_
_entity.id
_entity.type
_entity.pdbx_description
1 polymer ?
#
loop_
_entity_poly.entity_id
_entity_poly.type
_entity_poly.pdbx_seq_one_letter_code
_entity_poly.pdbx_strand_id
1 'polypeptide(L)' 'MNINEQLAKELGIKLEQVDATVKLIDEGNTIPFIARYRKEVTGSLNDEVLRNLFERLTYLRNLEDRKASVLAS' A
#
# COMPACT_ATOMS: atom_id res chain seq x y z
N MET A 1 0.86 12.60 7.17
CA MET A 1 1.68 11.53 7.77
C MET A 1 2.33 10.77 6.62
N ASN A 2 3.56 10.25 6.71
CA ASN A 2 4.06 9.46 5.57
C ASN A 2 3.52 8.03 5.65
N ILE A 3 2.42 7.77 4.94
CA ILE A 3 1.74 6.47 4.90
C ILE A 3 2.71 5.36 4.48
N ASN A 4 3.57 5.60 3.49
CA ASN A 4 4.43 4.55 2.95
C ASN A 4 5.53 4.14 3.94
N GLU A 5 6.11 5.11 4.67
CA GLU A 5 7.06 4.83 5.76
C GLU A 5 6.41 4.06 6.92
N GLN A 6 5.15 4.35 7.23
CA GLN A 6 4.40 3.61 8.24
C GLN A 6 4.16 2.17 7.80
N LEU A 7 3.69 1.96 6.57
CA LEU A 7 3.46 0.64 5.99
C LEU A 7 4.73 -0.20 5.98
N ALA A 8 5.87 0.39 5.60
CA ALA A 8 7.16 -0.29 5.60
C ALA A 8 7.52 -0.83 7.00
N LYS A 9 7.33 0.00 8.02
CA LYS A 9 7.58 -0.37 9.43
C LYS A 9 6.60 -1.43 9.94
N GLU A 10 5.31 -1.28 9.66
CA GLU A 10 4.25 -2.19 10.14
C GLU A 10 4.35 -3.58 9.50
N LEU A 11 4.71 -3.64 8.21
CA LEU A 11 4.78 -4.89 7.45
C LEU A 11 6.19 -5.51 7.44
N GLY A 12 7.20 -4.82 7.99
CA GLY A 12 8.58 -5.29 8.03
C GLY A 12 9.22 -5.44 6.65
N ILE A 13 8.82 -4.61 5.68
CA ILE A 13 9.33 -4.62 4.31
C ILE A 13 10.03 -3.30 3.98
N LYS A 14 10.80 -3.29 2.89
CA LYS A 14 11.51 -2.07 2.50
C LYS A 14 10.55 -1.02 1.96
N LEU A 15 10.87 0.25 2.19
CA LEU A 15 10.11 1.39 1.65
C LEU A 15 9.97 1.33 0.12
N GLU A 16 11.04 0.94 -0.59
CA GLU A 16 11.02 0.76 -2.05
C GLU A 16 9.95 -0.24 -2.52
N GLN A 17 9.70 -1.30 -1.73
CA GLN A 17 8.70 -2.32 -2.05
C GLN A 17 7.29 -1.79 -1.81
N VAL A 18 7.12 -0.97 -0.78
CA VAL A 18 5.86 -0.26 -0.52
C VAL A 18 5.57 0.71 -1.66
N ASP A 19 6.51 1.59 -2.00
CA ASP A 19 6.34 2.59 -3.06
C ASP A 19 5.98 1.93 -4.40
N ALA A 20 6.70 0.87 -4.78
CA ALA A 20 6.43 0.13 -6.00
C ALA A 20 5.04 -0.52 -5.99
N THR A 21 4.64 -1.11 -4.86
CA THR A 21 3.33 -1.76 -4.72
C THR A 21 2.18 -0.74 -4.72
N VAL A 22 2.32 0.37 -3.98
CA VAL A 22 1.36 1.47 -3.94
C VAL A 22 1.15 2.04 -5.33
N LYS A 23 2.23 2.27 -6.09
CA LYS A 23 2.14 2.75 -7.46
C LYS A 23 1.32 1.81 -8.36
N LEU A 24 1.55 0.51 -8.28
CA LEU A 24 0.78 -0.47 -9.06
C LEU A 24 -0.71 -0.48 -8.67
N ILE A 25 -1.01 -0.35 -7.37
CA ILE A 25 -2.38 -0.24 -6.87
C ILE A 25 -3.06 1.03 -7.40
N ASP A 26 -2.36 2.16 -7.38
CA ASP A 26 -2.86 3.45 -7.87
C ASP A 26 -3.07 3.46 -9.38
N GLU A 27 -2.31 2.67 -10.13
CA GLU A 27 -2.53 2.38 -11.54
C GLU A 27 -3.73 1.45 -11.80
N GLY A 28 -4.42 0.99 -10.75
CA GLY A 28 -5.61 0.14 -10.85
C GLY A 28 -5.32 -1.36 -10.95
N ASN A 29 -4.08 -1.80 -10.71
CA ASN A 29 -3.76 -3.23 -10.72
C ASN A 29 -4.34 -3.93 -9.49
N THR A 30 -4.94 -5.10 -9.68
CA THR A 30 -5.48 -5.90 -8.57
C THR A 30 -4.37 -6.69 -7.87
N ILE A 31 -4.57 -7.03 -6.59
CA ILE A 31 -3.59 -7.82 -5.83
C ILE A 31 -3.26 -9.18 -6.50
N PRO A 32 -4.25 -9.97 -6.98
CA PRO A 32 -3.94 -11.20 -7.71
C PRO A 32 -3.11 -10.96 -8.99
N PHE A 33 -3.34 -9.83 -9.68
CA PHE A 33 -2.56 -9.47 -10.87
C PHE A 33 -1.12 -9.10 -10.49
N ILE A 34 -0.93 -8.26 -9.47
CA ILE A 34 0.40 -7.86 -8.99
C ILE A 34 1.19 -9.09 -8.52
N ALA A 35 0.56 -9.93 -7.70
CA ALA A 35 1.15 -11.16 -7.16
C ALA A 35 1.57 -12.14 -8.26
N ARG A 36 0.89 -12.16 -9.41
CA ARG A 36 1.17 -13.09 -10.51
C ARG A 36 2.12 -12.53 -11.57
N TYR A 37 1.99 -11.25 -11.90
CA TYR A 37 2.63 -10.65 -13.09
C TYR A 37 3.59 -9.50 -12.79
N ARG A 38 3.67 -9.02 -11.53
CA ARG A 38 4.55 -7.89 -11.13
C ARG A 38 5.46 -8.22 -9.96
N LYS A 39 5.76 -9.50 -9.72
CA LYS A 39 6.61 -9.96 -8.62
C LYS A 39 7.96 -9.23 -8.57
N GLU A 40 8.66 -9.12 -9.69
CA GLU A 40 9.99 -8.51 -9.71
C GLU A 40 9.95 -7.02 -9.33
N VAL A 41 8.88 -6.32 -9.72
CA VAL A 41 8.69 -4.88 -9.45
C VAL A 41 8.49 -4.62 -7.95
N THR A 42 7.83 -5.53 -7.22
CA THR A 42 7.59 -5.39 -5.78
C THR A 42 8.71 -5.99 -4.92
N GLY A 43 9.78 -6.52 -5.52
CA GLY A 43 10.82 -7.26 -4.78
C GLY A 43 10.34 -8.64 -4.31
N SER A 44 9.46 -9.27 -5.09
CA SER A 44 8.89 -10.61 -4.87
C SER A 44 8.08 -10.77 -3.58
N LEU A 45 7.31 -9.73 -3.21
CA LEU A 45 6.32 -9.86 -2.14
C LEU A 45 5.33 -10.99 -2.44
N ASN A 46 4.96 -11.74 -1.40
CA ASN A 46 3.96 -12.80 -1.51
C ASN A 46 2.53 -12.22 -1.47
N ASP A 47 1.54 -13.05 -1.81
CA ASP A 47 0.13 -12.64 -1.89
C ASP A 47 -0.41 -12.10 -0.55
N GLU A 48 0.00 -12.70 0.57
CA GLU A 48 -0.41 -12.28 1.92
C GLU A 48 0.08 -10.87 2.25
N VAL A 49 1.37 -10.58 2.03
CA VAL A 49 1.94 -9.25 2.26
C VAL A 49 1.30 -8.21 1.36
N LEU A 50 1.03 -8.55 0.08
CA LEU A 50 0.36 -7.63 -0.84
C LEU A 50 -1.07 -7.30 -0.40
N ARG A 51 -1.82 -8.29 0.11
CA ARG A 51 -3.17 -8.05 0.68
C ARG A 51 -3.12 -7.17 1.92
N ASN A 52 -2.25 -7.50 2.86
CA ASN A 52 -2.08 -6.74 4.10
C ASN A 52 -1.70 -5.28 3.80
N LEU A 53 -0.81 -5.06 2.83
CA LEU A 53 -0.44 -3.73 2.36
C LEU A 53 -1.65 -2.98 1.80
N PHE A 54 -2.44 -3.61 0.92
CA PHE A 54 -3.60 -2.98 0.31
C PHE A 54 -4.68 -2.59 1.32
N GLU A 55 -5.02 -3.49 2.23
CA GLU A 55 -6.00 -3.23 3.28
C GLU A 55 -5.54 -2.08 4.19
N ARG A 56 -4.27 -2.11 4.59
CA ARG A 56 -3.71 -1.08 5.47
C ARG A 56 -3.58 0.27 4.79
N LEU A 57 -3.13 0.30 3.54
CA LEU A 57 -3.08 1.50 2.71
C LEU A 57 -4.46 2.16 2.60
N THR A 58 -5.48 1.36 2.29
CA THR A 58 -6.86 1.83 2.15
C THR A 58 -7.38 2.43 3.46
N TYR A 59 -7.13 1.74 4.58
CA TYR A 59 -7.50 2.24 5.90
C TYR A 59 -6.83 3.59 6.23
N LEU A 60 -5.52 3.70 6.00
CA LEU A 60 -4.76 4.91 6.32
C LEU A 60 -5.19 6.11 5.45
N ARG A 61 -5.44 5.89 4.16
CA ARG A 61 -5.97 6.92 3.25
C ARG A 61 -7.35 7.39 3.68
N ASN A 62 -8.26 6.48 4.01
CA ASN A 62 -9.60 6.82 4.52
C ASN A 62 -9.53 7.60 5.85
N LEU A 63 -8.58 7.25 6.71
CA LEU A 63 -8.36 7.97 7.97
C LEU A 63 -7.85 9.40 7.73
N GLU A 64 -6.93 9.60 6.78
CA GLU A 64 -6.47 10.95 6.40
C GLU A 64 -7.59 11.77 5.75
N ASP A 65 -8.40 11.19 4.88
CA ASP A 65 -9.57 11.83 4.27
C ASP A 65 -10.59 12.28 5.33
N ARG A 66 -10.95 11.39 6.26
CA ARG A 66 -11.87 11.72 7.35
C ARG A 66 -11.34 12.82 8.27
N LYS A 67 -10.03 12.81 8.58
CA LYS A 67 -9.39 13.88 9.35
C LYS A 67 -9.49 15.22 8.63
N ALA A 68 -9.23 15.25 7.32
CA ALA A 68 -9.33 16.46 6.51
C ALA A 68 -10.77 16.99 6.48
N SER A 69 -11.76 16.11 6.32
CA SER A 69 -13.19 16.48 6.35
C SER A 69 -13.61 17.10 7.68
N VAL A 70 -13.16 16.55 8.81
CA VAL A 70 -13.47 17.09 10.15
C VAL A 70 -12.83 18.46 10.37
N LEU A 71 -11.61 18.68 9.90
CA LEU A 71 -10.91 19.97 10.04
C LEU A 71 -11.47 21.07 9.14
N ALA A 72 -12.12 20.69 8.03
CA ALA A 72 -12.77 21.62 7.11
C ALA A 72 -14.20 22.00 7.53
N SER A 73 -14.73 21.41 8.61
CA SER A 73 -16.08 21.62 9.15
C SER A 73 -16.11 22.68 10.26
#